data_AF-A0A953PD33-F1
#
_entry.id   AF-A0A953PD33-F1
#
_cell.length_a   1.000
_cell.length_b   1.000
_cell.length_c   1.000
_cell.angle_alpha   90.00
_cell.angle_beta   90.00
_cell.angle_gamma   90.00
#
_symmetry.space_group_name_H-M   'P 1'
#
loop_
_entity.id
_entity.type
_entity.pdbx_description
1 polymer ?
#
loop_
_entity_poly.entity_id
_entity_poly.type
_entity_poly.pdbx_seq_one_letter_code
_entity_poly.pdbx_strand_id
1 'polypeptide(L)'
;MDPQKQDQFDATNIFGVRRPLSTKEEIFHRELERRSFDIIRIKNPDNQDFFAEWDKRYWKVPAQGTLDVPRYVAIKYCKDKAVDTINKLNQKMHDQEMEERNKKGFTAFESKWHEEQATYTQPRYPKTNDKELLTKLYSEYWVGLVYEYGKDQPQQVMNQATEELDMTPIELKIIKEMEGRRVDMGTPAPVQSEMTPGAFSEPTKATQPPLYVSKADLAKEVTIEDAKPTKSKK
;
A
#
# COMPACT_ATOMS: atom_id res chain seq x y z
N MET A 1 -10.87 1.56 49.41
CA MET A 1 -10.29 1.39 48.08
C MET A 1 -8.96 0.71 48.28
N ASP A 2 -8.85 -0.56 47.88
CA ASP A 2 -7.66 -1.38 48.11
C ASP A 2 -6.61 -1.14 47.02
N PRO A 3 -5.42 -0.62 47.36
CA PRO A 3 -4.34 -0.35 46.39
C PRO A 3 -3.52 -1.60 46.01
N GLN A 4 -4.04 -2.82 46.20
CA GLN A 4 -3.29 -4.07 45.99
C GLN A 4 -3.78 -4.93 44.82
N LYS A 5 -4.56 -4.38 43.88
CA LYS A 5 -5.11 -5.14 42.72
C LYS A 5 -4.71 -4.60 41.34
N GLN A 6 -3.75 -3.71 41.24
CA GLN A 6 -3.19 -3.27 39.96
C GLN A 6 -1.73 -3.73 39.90
N ASP A 7 -1.36 -4.31 38.75
CA ASP A 7 -0.04 -4.86 38.42
C ASP A 7 0.20 -6.35 38.71
N GLN A 8 -0.80 -7.18 38.38
CA GLN A 8 -0.53 -8.49 37.77
C GLN A 8 -0.62 -8.35 36.24
N PHE A 9 0.26 -7.53 35.65
CA PHE A 9 0.53 -7.63 34.23
C PHE A 9 1.61 -8.69 34.04
N ASP A 10 1.24 -9.74 33.32
CA ASP A 10 2.00 -10.96 33.02
C ASP A 10 3.49 -10.73 32.73
N ALA A 11 4.32 -10.88 33.75
CA ALA A 11 5.78 -10.98 33.64
C ALA A 11 6.26 -12.43 33.42
N THR A 12 5.40 -13.33 32.93
CA THR A 12 5.72 -14.76 32.75
C THR A 12 6.32 -15.12 31.39
N ASN A 13 6.62 -14.14 30.53
CA ASN A 13 7.17 -14.41 29.19
C ASN A 13 8.70 -14.24 29.13
N ILE A 14 9.41 -14.72 30.16
CA ILE A 14 10.88 -14.69 30.24
C ILE A 14 11.52 -15.98 29.67
N PHE A 15 10.74 -17.06 29.55
CA PHE A 15 11.14 -18.31 28.88
C PHE A 15 10.20 -18.54 27.71
N GLY A 16 10.71 -18.64 26.48
CA GLY A 16 9.96 -18.61 25.21
C GLY A 16 8.98 -19.76 24.94
N VAL A 17 8.30 -20.27 25.97
CA VAL A 17 7.16 -21.17 25.86
C VAL A 17 5.93 -20.30 25.61
N ARG A 18 5.65 -20.03 24.32
CA ARG A 18 4.39 -19.40 23.93
C ARG A 18 3.25 -20.28 24.42
N ARG A 19 2.37 -19.74 25.27
CA ARG A 19 1.10 -20.39 25.61
C ARG A 19 0.41 -20.78 24.30
N PRO A 20 -0.11 -22.02 24.15
CA PRO A 20 -0.90 -22.35 22.97
C PRO A 20 -2.07 -21.36 22.89
N LEU A 21 -2.21 -20.73 21.72
CA LEU A 21 -3.30 -19.80 21.44
C LEU A 21 -4.61 -20.56 21.58
N SER A 22 -5.64 -19.93 22.13
CA SER A 22 -6.98 -20.50 22.11
C SER A 22 -7.46 -20.60 20.66
N THR A 23 -8.33 -21.57 20.34
CA THR A 23 -8.88 -21.74 18.99
C THR A 23 -9.51 -20.44 18.44
N LYS A 24 -10.09 -19.60 19.32
CA LYS A 24 -10.64 -18.29 18.93
C LYS A 24 -9.56 -17.30 18.52
N GLU A 25 -8.46 -17.24 19.26
CA GLU A 25 -7.31 -16.38 18.93
C GLU A 25 -6.64 -16.84 17.63
N GLU A 26 -6.48 -18.14 17.41
CA GLU A 26 -5.93 -18.66 16.15
C GLU A 26 -6.78 -18.28 14.94
N ILE A 27 -8.11 -18.44 15.05
CA ILE A 27 -9.04 -18.02 13.99
C ILE A 27 -8.94 -16.52 13.74
N PHE A 28 -8.84 -15.72 14.81
CA PHE A 28 -8.69 -14.27 14.70
C PHE A 28 -7.36 -13.86 14.06
N HIS A 29 -6.24 -14.46 14.47
CA HIS A 29 -4.92 -14.21 13.89
C HIS A 29 -4.88 -14.60 12.41
N ARG A 30 -5.44 -15.75 12.06
CA ARG A 30 -5.56 -16.19 10.66
C ARG A 30 -6.39 -15.22 9.82
N GLU A 31 -7.49 -14.70 10.37
CA GLU A 31 -8.32 -13.71 9.66
C GLU A 31 -7.61 -12.35 9.53
N LEU A 32 -6.83 -11.93 10.54
CA LEU A 32 -6.00 -10.72 10.45
C LEU A 32 -4.91 -10.86 9.38
N GLU A 33 -4.23 -12.01 9.35
CA GLU A 33 -3.23 -12.32 8.34
C GLU A 33 -3.85 -12.32 6.95
N ARG A 34 -5.00 -12.98 6.75
CA ARG A 34 -5.75 -12.94 5.49
C ARG A 34 -6.08 -11.52 5.06
N ARG A 35 -6.69 -10.72 5.94
CA ARG A 35 -7.07 -9.32 5.65
C ARG A 35 -5.90 -8.44 5.30
N SER A 36 -4.70 -8.75 5.79
CA SER A 36 -3.49 -7.99 5.46
C SER A 36 -3.17 -8.03 3.96
N PHE A 37 -3.61 -9.09 3.26
CA PHE A 37 -3.43 -9.27 1.81
C PHE A 37 -4.58 -8.71 0.96
N ASP A 38 -5.62 -8.14 1.56
CA ASP A 38 -6.66 -7.44 0.81
C ASP A 38 -6.05 -6.28 0.01
N ILE A 39 -6.59 -6.01 -1.18
CA ILE A 39 -6.18 -4.86 -2.01
C ILE A 39 -7.13 -3.70 -1.75
N ILE A 40 -6.56 -2.57 -1.35
CA ILE A 40 -7.24 -1.33 -1.00
C ILE A 40 -6.85 -0.25 -2.01
N ARG A 41 -7.84 0.49 -2.49
CA ARG A 41 -7.61 1.71 -3.27
C ARG A 41 -7.37 2.88 -2.34
N ILE A 42 -6.22 3.52 -2.51
CA ILE A 42 -5.87 4.77 -1.84
C ILE A 42 -5.85 5.93 -2.84
N LYS A 43 -6.10 7.14 -2.35
CA LYS A 43 -6.07 8.39 -3.12
C LYS A 43 -5.02 9.34 -2.54
N ASN A 44 -4.33 10.05 -3.41
CA ASN A 44 -3.50 11.18 -3.04
C ASN A 44 -4.16 12.48 -3.53
N PRO A 45 -4.69 13.31 -2.63
CA PRO A 45 -5.33 14.58 -3.00
C PRO A 45 -4.32 15.71 -3.25
N ASP A 46 -3.02 15.49 -3.09
CA ASP A 46 -2.00 16.51 -3.32
C ASP A 46 -1.55 16.56 -4.78
N ASN A 47 -0.97 17.70 -5.16
CA ASN A 47 -0.38 17.92 -6.49
C ASN A 47 1.03 17.32 -6.66
N GLN A 48 1.54 16.62 -5.65
CA GLN A 48 2.86 15.99 -5.65
C GLN A 48 2.72 14.50 -5.40
N ASP A 49 3.56 13.72 -6.09
CA ASP A 49 3.66 12.28 -5.88
C ASP A 49 4.10 11.99 -4.43
N PHE A 50 3.58 10.91 -3.86
CA PHE A 50 3.95 10.47 -2.52
C PHE A 50 4.57 9.08 -2.57
N PHE A 51 5.66 8.88 -1.82
CA PHE A 51 6.35 7.59 -1.75
C PHE A 51 6.15 6.97 -0.37
N ALA A 52 5.38 5.88 -0.30
CA ALA A 52 5.25 5.09 0.91
C ALA A 52 6.33 4.01 0.96
N GLU A 53 7.19 4.04 1.98
CA GLU A 53 8.20 3.00 2.19
C GLU A 53 7.66 1.89 3.09
N TRP A 54 7.75 0.66 2.61
CA TRP A 54 7.48 -0.56 3.38
C TRP A 54 8.48 -1.65 3.02
N ASP A 55 9.16 -2.20 4.02
CA ASP A 55 10.17 -3.25 3.83
C ASP A 55 11.21 -2.91 2.74
N LYS A 56 11.77 -1.69 2.81
CA LYS A 56 12.74 -1.14 1.84
C LYS A 56 12.23 -1.02 0.40
N ARG A 57 10.95 -1.28 0.15
CA ARG A 57 10.28 -1.06 -1.13
C ARG A 57 9.49 0.24 -1.06
N TYR A 58 9.49 0.98 -2.17
CA TYR A 58 8.79 2.25 -2.29
C TYR A 58 7.57 2.07 -3.19
N TRP A 59 6.43 2.53 -2.70
CA TRP A 59 5.18 2.57 -3.44
C TRP A 59 4.89 4.00 -3.82
N LYS A 60 4.93 4.29 -5.13
CA LYS A 60 4.66 5.61 -5.68
C LYS A 60 3.15 5.81 -5.85
N VAL A 61 2.56 6.69 -5.06
CA VAL A 61 1.16 7.11 -5.18
C VAL A 61 1.13 8.40 -6.00
N PRO A 62 0.54 8.39 -7.22
CA PRO A 62 0.58 9.54 -8.11
C PRO A 62 -0.18 10.74 -7.55
N ALA A 63 0.30 11.95 -7.85
CA ALA A 63 -0.39 13.21 -7.57
C ALA A 63 -1.81 13.22 -8.16
N GLN A 64 -2.78 13.71 -7.38
CA GLN A 64 -4.21 13.75 -7.75
C GLN A 64 -4.78 12.43 -8.28
N GLY A 65 -4.15 11.30 -7.91
CA GLY A 65 -4.45 9.99 -8.47
C GLY A 65 -4.83 8.97 -7.42
N THR A 66 -5.10 7.76 -7.90
CA THR A 66 -5.38 6.59 -7.05
C THR A 66 -4.41 5.46 -7.34
N LEU A 67 -4.12 4.65 -6.33
CA LEU A 67 -3.31 3.45 -6.46
C LEU A 67 -3.96 2.30 -5.67
N ASP A 68 -3.94 1.11 -6.25
CA ASP A 68 -4.44 -0.10 -5.60
C ASP A 68 -3.24 -0.83 -4.97
N VAL A 69 -3.24 -0.97 -3.65
CA VAL A 69 -2.12 -1.54 -2.89
C VAL A 69 -2.60 -2.52 -1.82
N PRO A 70 -1.74 -3.42 -1.32
CA PRO A 70 -2.07 -4.25 -0.18
C PRO A 70 -2.45 -3.43 1.06
N ARG A 71 -3.35 -3.95 1.89
CA ARG A 71 -3.88 -3.28 3.08
C ARG A 71 -2.79 -2.73 4.00
N TYR A 72 -1.72 -3.49 4.25
CA TYR A 72 -0.64 -3.03 5.12
C TYR A 72 0.08 -1.78 4.56
N VAL A 73 0.24 -1.69 3.23
CA VAL A 73 0.81 -0.51 2.55
C VAL A 73 -0.17 0.66 2.63
N ALA A 74 -1.45 0.42 2.39
CA ALA A 74 -2.49 1.45 2.50
C ALA A 74 -2.54 2.08 3.90
N ILE A 75 -2.49 1.25 4.96
CA ILE A 75 -2.46 1.73 6.35
C ILE A 75 -1.22 2.58 6.61
N LYS A 76 -0.04 2.11 6.16
CA LYS A 76 1.21 2.86 6.30
C LYS A 76 1.15 4.20 5.58
N TYR A 77 0.67 4.22 4.33
CA TYR A 77 0.47 5.41 3.53
C TYR A 77 -0.44 6.42 4.25
N CYS A 78 -1.65 6.01 4.67
CA CYS A 78 -2.58 6.92 5.35
C CYS A 78 -1.98 7.50 6.63
N LYS A 79 -1.23 6.69 7.40
CA LYS A 79 -0.59 7.15 8.63
C LYS A 79 0.47 8.21 8.34
N ASP A 80 1.39 7.93 7.42
CA ASP A 80 2.48 8.86 7.10
C ASP A 80 1.95 10.14 6.46
N LYS A 81 0.97 10.02 5.56
CA LYS A 81 0.34 11.15 4.89
C LYS A 81 -0.44 12.03 5.87
N ALA A 82 -1.20 11.44 6.79
CA ALA A 82 -1.91 12.20 7.82
C ALA A 82 -0.95 13.00 8.71
N VAL A 83 0.19 12.40 9.11
CA VAL A 83 1.21 13.10 9.89
C VAL A 83 1.82 14.25 9.09
N ASP A 84 2.17 14.03 7.82
CA ASP A 84 2.69 15.08 6.93
C ASP A 84 1.69 16.25 6.78
N THR A 85 0.41 15.96 6.55
CA THR A 85 -0.65 16.98 6.44
C THR A 85 -0.82 17.75 7.74
N ILE A 86 -0.82 17.09 8.90
CA ILE A 86 -0.92 17.77 10.21
C ILE A 86 0.30 18.67 10.44
N ASN A 87 1.50 18.21 10.12
CA ASN A 87 2.72 19.01 10.26
C ASN A 87 2.70 20.25 9.36
N LYS A 88 2.26 20.11 8.10
CA LYS A 88 2.09 21.23 7.17
C LYS A 88 1.06 22.25 7.67
N LEU A 89 -0.06 21.78 8.22
CA LEU A 89 -1.09 22.64 8.82
C LEU A 89 -0.55 23.39 10.04
N ASN A 90 0.17 22.69 10.93
CA ASN A 90 0.81 23.29 12.09
C ASN A 90 1.83 24.36 11.69
N GLN A 91 2.68 24.09 10.69
CA GLN A 91 3.64 25.07 10.19
C GLN A 91 2.93 26.31 9.62
N LYS A 92 1.87 26.10 8.82
CA LYS A 92 1.10 27.21 8.25
C LYS A 92 0.45 28.08 9.32
N MET A 93 -0.12 27.48 10.36
CA MET A 93 -0.70 28.23 11.49
C MET A 93 0.36 28.99 12.27
N HIS A 94 1.52 28.36 12.48
CA HIS A 94 2.65 28.98 13.13
C HIS A 94 3.16 30.21 12.35
N ASP A 95 3.38 30.07 11.05
CA ASP A 95 3.85 31.16 10.19
C ASP A 95 2.86 32.35 10.20
N GLN A 96 1.55 32.06 10.16
CA GLN A 96 0.50 33.08 10.26
C GLN A 96 0.53 33.82 11.59
N GLU A 97 0.71 33.11 12.70
CA GLU A 97 0.80 33.72 14.03
C GLU A 97 2.06 34.61 14.16
N MET A 98 3.19 34.17 13.59
CA MET A 98 4.42 34.96 13.56
C MET A 98 4.26 36.23 12.71
N GLU A 99 3.61 36.13 11.55
CA GLU A 99 3.28 37.30 10.74
C GLU A 99 2.38 38.29 11.47
N GLU A 100 1.33 37.81 12.14
CA GLU A 100 0.43 38.66 12.92
C GLU A 100 1.14 39.35 14.07
N ARG A 101 2.02 38.62 14.76
CA ARG A 101 2.84 39.14 15.85
C ARG A 101 3.74 40.28 15.36
N ASN A 102 4.38 40.08 14.22
CA ASN A 102 5.23 41.09 13.57
C ASN A 102 4.42 42.32 13.13
N LYS A 103 3.23 42.12 12.55
CA LYS A 103 2.32 43.22 12.15
C LYS A 103 1.85 44.05 13.34
N LYS A 104 1.66 43.43 14.51
CA LYS A 104 1.28 44.09 15.76
C LYS A 104 2.46 44.75 16.49
N GLY A 105 3.69 44.58 16.00
CA GLY A 105 4.90 45.18 16.58
C GLY A 105 5.36 44.53 17.89
N PHE A 106 4.93 43.29 18.17
CA PHE A 106 5.44 42.56 19.34
C PHE A 106 6.91 42.15 19.12
N THR A 107 7.66 42.05 20.21
CA THR A 107 9.04 41.55 20.18
C THR A 107 9.08 40.09 19.75
N ALA A 108 10.14 39.71 19.03
CA ALA A 108 10.44 38.32 18.73
C ALA A 108 10.57 37.50 20.03
N PHE A 109 10.30 36.20 19.96
CA PHE A 109 10.47 35.32 21.11
C PHE A 109 11.94 35.29 21.54
N GLU A 110 12.18 35.22 22.85
CA GLU A 110 13.53 35.19 23.42
C GLU A 110 14.29 33.91 23.02
N SER A 111 13.57 32.80 22.82
CA SER A 111 14.14 31.54 22.35
C SER A 111 13.11 30.71 21.59
N LYS A 112 13.61 29.77 20.77
CA LYS A 112 12.78 28.81 20.04
C LYS A 112 11.90 27.96 20.96
N TRP A 113 12.36 27.65 22.17
CA TRP A 113 11.56 26.91 23.14
C TRP A 113 10.32 27.69 23.59
N HIS A 114 10.46 29.01 23.84
CA HIS A 114 9.31 29.85 24.19
C HIS A 114 8.33 29.97 23.03
N GLU A 115 8.83 30.04 21.81
CA GLU A 115 8.02 30.04 20.58
C GLU A 115 7.25 28.72 20.43
N GLU A 116 7.90 27.57 20.63
CA GLU A 116 7.26 26.26 20.53
C GLU A 116 6.19 26.06 21.62
N GLN A 117 6.45 26.53 22.86
CA GLN A 117 5.48 26.53 23.95
C GLN A 117 4.35 27.54 23.75
N ALA A 118 4.61 28.64 23.06
CA ALA A 118 3.57 29.62 22.76
C ALA A 118 2.70 29.18 21.58
N THR A 119 3.20 28.33 20.69
CA THR A 119 2.48 27.92 19.48
C THR A 119 2.02 26.47 19.56
N TYR A 120 2.90 25.49 19.30
CA TYR A 120 2.54 24.09 19.11
C TYR A 120 1.89 23.38 20.32
N THR A 121 2.08 23.87 21.55
CA THR A 121 1.43 23.25 22.73
C THR A 121 0.00 23.73 22.95
N GLN A 122 -0.41 24.83 22.30
CA GLN A 122 -1.74 25.38 22.46
C GLN A 122 -2.83 24.41 21.96
N PRO A 123 -4.01 24.36 22.61
CA PRO A 123 -5.09 23.46 22.22
C PRO A 123 -5.61 23.64 20.79
N ARG A 124 -5.44 24.82 20.20
CA ARG A 124 -5.91 25.14 18.84
C ARG A 124 -5.09 24.50 17.72
N TYR A 125 -3.86 24.07 18.00
CA TYR A 125 -2.99 23.45 17.00
C TYR A 125 -3.39 21.98 16.82
N PRO A 126 -3.59 21.51 15.57
CA PRO A 126 -3.96 20.13 15.31
C PRO A 126 -2.88 19.15 15.81
N LYS A 127 -3.31 18.14 16.57
CA LYS A 127 -2.42 17.12 17.14
C LYS A 127 -2.54 15.82 16.36
N THR A 128 -1.43 15.09 16.23
CA THR A 128 -1.40 13.76 15.60
C THR A 128 -2.21 12.71 16.34
N ASN A 129 -2.60 12.98 17.59
CA ASN A 129 -3.39 12.06 18.41
C ASN A 129 -4.90 12.39 18.39
N ASP A 130 -5.32 13.45 17.68
CA ASP A 130 -6.73 13.80 17.58
C ASP A 130 -7.47 12.82 16.66
N LYS A 131 -8.38 12.04 17.25
CA LYS A 131 -9.12 10.98 16.56
C LYS A 131 -10.06 11.54 15.50
N GLU A 132 -10.70 12.68 15.72
CA GLU A 132 -11.68 13.25 14.79
C GLU A 132 -10.98 13.72 13.52
N LEU A 133 -9.87 14.45 13.69
CA LEU A 133 -9.04 14.92 12.60
C LEU A 133 -8.46 13.76 11.79
N LEU A 134 -7.89 12.75 12.47
CA LEU A 134 -7.37 11.56 11.79
C LEU A 134 -8.46 10.82 11.03
N THR A 135 -9.66 10.66 11.59
CA THR A 135 -10.78 9.99 10.92
C THR A 135 -11.14 10.72 9.62
N LYS A 136 -11.19 12.05 9.66
CA LYS A 136 -11.44 12.88 8.48
C LYS A 136 -10.36 12.71 7.41
N LEU A 137 -9.09 12.80 7.79
CA LEU A 137 -7.96 12.61 6.86
C LEU A 137 -7.96 11.19 6.25
N TYR A 138 -8.18 10.16 7.08
CA TYR A 138 -8.24 8.78 6.61
C TYR A 138 -9.39 8.56 5.63
N SER A 139 -10.56 9.17 5.86
CA SER A 139 -11.70 9.07 4.94
C SER A 139 -11.42 9.70 3.57
N GLU A 140 -10.52 10.67 3.50
CA GLU A 140 -10.12 11.31 2.25
C GLU A 140 -9.10 10.46 1.48
N TYR A 141 -8.16 9.83 2.18
CA TYR A 141 -7.11 9.01 1.58
C TYR A 141 -7.58 7.58 1.25
N TRP A 142 -8.53 7.03 2.00
CA TRP A 142 -9.00 5.66 1.86
C TRP A 142 -10.25 5.61 0.99
N VAL A 143 -10.10 5.13 -0.25
CA VAL A 143 -11.23 5.05 -1.20
C VAL A 143 -12.09 3.83 -0.91
N GLY A 144 -11.49 2.65 -0.75
CA GLY A 144 -12.24 1.43 -0.49
C GLY A 144 -11.51 0.12 -0.75
N LEU A 145 -12.19 -0.99 -0.46
CA LEU A 145 -11.74 -2.35 -0.77
C LEU A 145 -11.96 -2.64 -2.26
N VAL A 146 -10.91 -3.09 -2.94
CA VAL A 146 -10.96 -3.46 -4.37
C VAL A 146 -11.09 -4.96 -4.54
N TYR A 147 -10.36 -5.73 -3.74
CA TYR A 147 -10.33 -7.18 -3.81
C TYR A 147 -10.14 -7.78 -2.42
N GLU A 148 -10.97 -8.77 -2.06
CA GLU A 148 -10.90 -9.47 -0.78
C GLU A 148 -10.14 -10.79 -0.91
N TYR A 149 -8.98 -10.87 -0.28
CA TYR A 149 -8.10 -12.03 -0.43
C TYR A 149 -8.73 -13.29 0.20
N GLY A 150 -8.87 -14.37 -0.57
CA GLY A 150 -9.34 -15.65 -0.05
C GLY A 150 -10.85 -15.78 0.16
N LYS A 151 -11.65 -14.78 -0.23
CA LYS A 151 -13.11 -14.90 -0.37
C LYS A 151 -13.60 -14.82 -1.81
N ASP A 152 -12.83 -14.15 -2.67
CA ASP A 152 -13.14 -13.98 -4.10
C ASP A 152 -12.58 -15.11 -4.99
N GLN A 153 -11.92 -16.12 -4.41
CA GLN A 153 -11.78 -17.37 -5.15
C GLN A 153 -13.16 -18.02 -5.19
N PRO A 154 -13.73 -18.35 -6.37
CA PRO A 154 -14.86 -19.25 -6.38
C PRO A 154 -14.41 -20.46 -5.58
N GLN A 155 -15.11 -20.77 -4.47
CA GLN A 155 -14.98 -22.09 -3.88
C GLN A 155 -15.05 -23.02 -5.07
N GLN A 156 -13.98 -23.77 -5.34
CA GLN A 156 -14.06 -24.84 -6.33
C GLN A 156 -15.31 -25.59 -5.93
N VAL A 157 -16.34 -25.50 -6.77
CA VAL A 157 -17.68 -25.94 -6.43
C VAL A 157 -17.50 -27.42 -6.21
N MET A 158 -17.40 -27.80 -4.94
CA MET A 158 -17.26 -29.17 -4.54
C MET A 158 -18.60 -29.74 -4.99
N ASN A 159 -18.59 -30.49 -6.09
CA ASN A 159 -19.78 -31.09 -6.67
C ASN A 159 -20.46 -31.87 -5.53
N GLN A 160 -21.50 -31.30 -4.93
CA GLN A 160 -22.27 -31.92 -3.84
C GLN A 160 -23.07 -33.16 -4.32
N ALA A 161 -22.83 -33.61 -5.55
CA ALA A 161 -23.49 -34.74 -6.18
C ALA A 161 -22.58 -35.98 -6.33
N THR A 162 -21.33 -35.96 -5.89
CA THR A 162 -20.47 -37.17 -5.96
C THR A 162 -19.41 -37.14 -4.87
N GLU A 163 -19.71 -37.77 -3.73
CA GLU A 163 -18.78 -38.04 -2.62
C GLU A 163 -17.71 -39.10 -3.00
N GLU A 164 -16.95 -38.87 -4.06
CA GLU A 164 -15.68 -39.57 -4.27
C GLU A 164 -14.62 -38.55 -4.69
N LEU A 165 -13.76 -38.20 -3.73
CA LEU A 165 -12.64 -37.31 -3.92
C LEU A 165 -11.57 -38.08 -4.71
N ASP A 166 -11.60 -37.96 -6.04
CA ASP A 166 -10.59 -38.53 -6.92
C ASP A 166 -9.26 -37.76 -6.73
N MET A 167 -8.46 -38.28 -5.79
CA MET A 167 -7.15 -37.80 -5.36
C MET A 167 -6.04 -38.06 -6.39
N THR A 168 -6.36 -38.47 -7.62
CA THR A 168 -5.33 -38.69 -8.63
C THR A 168 -4.71 -37.36 -9.08
N PRO A 169 -3.36 -37.21 -8.97
CA PRO A 169 -2.64 -36.06 -9.50
C PRO A 169 -3.00 -35.79 -10.96
N ILE A 170 -3.08 -34.51 -11.34
CA ILE A 170 -3.48 -34.07 -12.68
C ILE A 170 -2.64 -34.75 -13.78
N GLU A 171 -1.38 -35.04 -13.47
CA GLU A 171 -0.43 -35.70 -14.37
C GLU A 171 -0.87 -37.12 -14.73
N LEU A 172 -1.42 -37.88 -13.77
CA LEU A 172 -1.91 -39.25 -14.00
C LEU A 172 -3.19 -39.27 -14.84
N LYS A 173 -4.03 -38.22 -14.73
CA LYS A 173 -5.21 -38.05 -15.57
C LYS A 173 -4.82 -37.80 -17.03
N ILE A 174 -3.81 -36.96 -17.25
CA ILE A 174 -3.26 -36.69 -18.58
C ILE A 174 -2.65 -37.94 -19.20
N ILE A 175 -1.90 -38.74 -18.43
CA ILE A 175 -1.30 -40.00 -18.93
C ILE A 175 -2.39 -41.00 -19.33
N LYS A 176 -3.42 -41.17 -18.51
CA LYS A 176 -4.53 -42.10 -18.78
C LYS A 176 -5.38 -41.66 -19.98
N GLU A 177 -5.53 -40.35 -20.19
CA GLU A 177 -6.19 -39.78 -21.38
C GLU A 177 -5.33 -39.98 -22.65
N MET A 178 -4.01 -39.93 -22.51
CA MET A 178 -3.05 -40.17 -23.60
C MET A 178 -2.92 -41.65 -23.96
N GLU A 179 -3.07 -42.58 -23.00
CA GLU A 179 -3.06 -44.04 -23.24
C GLU A 179 -4.22 -44.52 -24.13
N GLY A 180 -5.36 -43.81 -24.10
CA GLY A 180 -6.53 -44.10 -24.94
C GLY A 180 -6.43 -43.56 -26.37
N ARG A 181 -5.56 -42.58 -26.63
CA ARG A 181 -5.35 -42.03 -27.97
C ARG A 181 -4.34 -42.88 -28.73
N ARG A 182 -4.84 -43.89 -29.44
CA ARG A 182 -4.07 -44.46 -30.55
C ARG A 182 -3.80 -43.34 -31.56
N VAL A 183 -2.53 -42.98 -31.70
CA VAL A 183 -2.05 -42.20 -32.83
C VAL A 183 -2.22 -43.08 -34.06
N ASP A 184 -3.31 -42.89 -34.81
CA ASP A 184 -3.34 -43.33 -36.20
C ASP A 184 -2.24 -42.55 -36.91
N MET A 185 -1.14 -43.24 -37.19
CA MET A 185 -0.08 -42.78 -38.08
C MET A 185 -0.67 -42.74 -39.49
N GLY A 186 -1.49 -41.73 -39.74
CA GLY A 186 -2.04 -41.42 -41.05
C GLY A 186 -0.89 -41.21 -42.02
N THR A 187 -0.86 -42.04 -43.06
CA THR A 187 0.06 -41.95 -44.19
C THR A 187 0.09 -40.51 -44.72
N PRO A 188 1.25 -39.84 -44.79
CA PRO A 188 1.29 -38.46 -45.25
C PRO A 188 0.91 -38.38 -46.73
N ALA A 189 -0.22 -37.74 -47.02
CA ALA A 189 -0.56 -37.30 -48.36
C ALA A 189 0.34 -36.10 -48.73
N PRO A 190 0.89 -36.05 -49.96
CA PRO A 190 1.73 -34.94 -50.39
C PRO A 190 0.87 -33.68 -50.58
N VAL A 191 1.05 -32.70 -49.70
CA VAL A 191 0.45 -31.37 -49.85
C VAL A 191 1.35 -30.53 -50.75
N GLN A 192 0.87 -30.19 -51.93
CA GLN A 192 1.46 -29.16 -52.78
C GLN A 192 1.21 -27.79 -52.12
N SER A 193 2.31 -27.10 -51.82
CA SER A 193 2.33 -25.74 -51.26
C SER A 193 2.30 -24.74 -52.41
N GLU A 194 1.18 -24.02 -52.56
CA GLU A 194 1.16 -22.75 -53.27
C GLU A 194 1.23 -21.62 -52.23
N MET A 195 2.39 -20.98 -52.15
CA MET A 195 2.62 -19.79 -51.31
C MET A 195 2.12 -18.54 -52.06
N THR A 196 1.11 -17.87 -51.50
CA THR A 196 0.87 -16.45 -51.75
C THR A 196 1.26 -15.63 -50.52
N PRO A 197 2.22 -14.68 -50.63
CA PRO A 197 2.62 -13.83 -49.52
C PRO A 197 1.61 -12.67 -49.34
N GLY A 198 0.76 -12.78 -48.33
CA GLY A 198 -0.08 -11.67 -47.85
C GLY A 198 0.62 -10.94 -46.70
N ALA A 199 0.89 -9.64 -46.88
CA ALA A 199 1.53 -8.79 -45.90
C ALA A 199 0.69 -8.67 -44.61
N PHE A 200 1.24 -9.16 -43.50
CA PHE A 200 0.71 -8.96 -42.16
C PHE A 200 1.38 -7.70 -41.58
N SER A 201 0.62 -6.63 -41.39
CA SER A 201 1.05 -5.47 -40.60
C SER A 201 1.00 -5.82 -39.11
N GLU A 202 2.11 -5.62 -38.41
CA GLU A 202 2.25 -5.88 -36.98
C GLU A 202 1.29 -5.02 -36.13
N PRO A 203 0.62 -5.59 -35.12
CA PRO A 203 -0.12 -4.81 -34.13
C PRO A 203 0.85 -4.10 -33.17
N THR A 204 0.75 -2.78 -33.13
CA THR A 204 1.50 -1.89 -32.25
C THR A 204 1.26 -2.28 -30.78
N LYS A 205 2.31 -2.75 -30.10
CA LYS A 205 2.29 -3.04 -28.66
C LYS A 205 1.98 -1.76 -27.88
N ALA A 206 0.88 -1.78 -27.11
CA ALA A 206 0.63 -0.80 -26.05
C ALA A 206 1.68 -0.99 -24.94
N THR A 207 2.61 -0.04 -24.84
CA THR A 207 3.62 0.02 -23.78
C THR A 207 2.93 0.32 -22.45
N GLN A 208 2.77 -0.68 -21.59
CA GLN A 208 2.45 -0.44 -20.18
C GLN A 208 3.64 0.28 -19.53
N PRO A 209 3.43 1.38 -18.77
CA PRO A 209 4.51 2.01 -18.03
C PRO A 209 5.06 1.01 -17.00
N PRO A 210 6.39 0.97 -16.78
CA PRO A 210 6.99 0.02 -15.86
C PRO A 210 6.49 0.27 -14.42
N LEU A 211 5.92 -0.78 -13.83
CA LEU A 211 5.46 -0.83 -12.43
C LEU A 211 6.58 -0.74 -11.38
N TYR A 212 7.83 -0.56 -11.80
CA TYR A 212 9.01 -0.63 -10.93
C TYR A 212 10.03 0.43 -11.35
N VAL A 213 10.30 1.38 -10.45
CA VAL A 213 11.40 2.35 -10.61
C VAL A 213 12.41 2.03 -9.51
N SER A 214 13.65 1.74 -9.89
CA SER A 214 14.70 1.41 -8.93
C SER A 214 15.19 2.65 -8.19
N LYS A 215 15.80 2.49 -7.00
CA LYS A 215 16.43 3.62 -6.28
C LYS A 215 17.47 4.38 -7.12
N ALA A 216 18.13 3.69 -8.06
CA ALA A 216 19.14 4.28 -8.92
C ALA A 216 18.52 5.20 -10.00
N ASP A 217 17.26 4.96 -10.39
CA ASP A 217 16.56 5.77 -11.38
C ASP A 217 15.93 7.02 -10.75
N LEU A 218 15.42 6.91 -9.52
CA LEU A 218 14.95 8.07 -8.75
C LEU A 218 16.06 9.11 -8.49
N ALA A 219 17.30 8.67 -8.28
CA ALA A 219 18.43 9.56 -8.02
C ALA A 219 18.86 10.39 -9.25
N LYS A 220 18.54 9.92 -10.47
CA LYS A 220 18.91 10.60 -11.72
C LYS A 220 17.94 11.72 -12.10
N GLU A 221 16.66 11.62 -11.76
CA GLU A 221 15.68 12.67 -12.05
C GLU A 221 15.85 13.89 -11.13
N VAL A 222 16.31 13.70 -9.90
CA VAL A 222 16.49 14.80 -8.93
C VAL A 222 17.67 15.72 -9.27
N THR A 223 18.62 15.29 -10.10
CA THR A 223 19.86 16.06 -10.37
C THR A 223 19.81 17.00 -11.56
N ILE A 224 18.74 16.99 -12.38
CA ILE A 224 18.72 17.70 -13.66
C ILE A 224 18.05 19.09 -13.58
N GLU A 225 17.16 19.37 -12.62
CA GLU A 225 16.35 20.61 -12.65
C GLU A 225 16.83 21.78 -11.76
N ASP A 226 17.72 21.57 -10.78
CA ASP A 226 18.05 22.64 -9.80
C ASP A 226 19.36 23.41 -10.02
N ALA A 227 20.02 23.25 -11.16
CA ALA A 227 21.28 23.97 -11.48
C ALA A 227 21.08 25.14 -12.45
N LYS A 228 20.22 26.12 -12.12
CA LYS A 228 20.26 27.45 -12.76
C LYS A 228 20.48 28.57 -11.73
N PRO A 229 21.72 29.04 -11.55
CA PRO A 229 21.99 30.20 -10.69
C PRO A 229 21.49 31.49 -11.37
N THR A 230 20.47 32.10 -10.80
CA THR A 230 20.05 33.46 -11.13
C THR A 230 21.09 34.46 -10.61
N LYS A 231 21.87 35.03 -11.54
CA LYS A 231 22.78 36.14 -11.26
C LYS A 231 21.98 37.39 -10.87
N SER A 232 22.09 37.77 -9.61
CA SER A 232 21.77 39.10 -9.10
C SER A 232 22.66 40.16 -9.77
N LYS A 233 22.05 41.19 -10.37
CA LYS A 233 22.73 42.44 -10.74
C LYS A 233 22.43 43.49 -9.68
N LYS A 234 23.52 44.04 -9.13
CA LYS A 234 23.58 45.29 -8.37
C LYS A 234 23.11 46.47 -9.20
#